data_AF-A0A367LX77-F1
#
_entry.id   AF-A0A367LX77-F1
#
_cell.length_a   1.000
_cell.length_b   1.000
_cell.length_c   1.000
_cell.angle_alpha   90.00
_cell.angle_beta   90.00
_cell.angle_gamma   90.00
#
_symmetry.space_group_name_H-M   'P 1'
#
loop_
_entity.id
_entity.type
_entity.pdbx_description
1 polymer ?
#
loop_
_entity_poly.entity_id
_entity_poly.type
_entity_poly.pdbx_seq_one_letter_code
_entity_poly.pdbx_strand_id
1 'polypeptide(L)' 'EQYLILEDLREIDRLLGTLSLKARSAFLYSRLDGMPHAEIAERLGVSVPRVRQYLAQGLRQCYIALYGEPR' A
#
# COMPACT_ATOMS: atom_id res chain seq x y z
N GLU A 1 -12.30 17.37 15.51
CA GLU A 1 -11.56 17.23 14.24
C GLU A 1 -10.31 16.37 14.33
N GLN A 2 -9.32 16.68 15.19
CA GLN A 2 -8.06 15.90 15.26
C GLN A 2 -8.23 14.39 15.54
N TYR A 3 -9.25 14.00 16.30
CA TYR A 3 -9.54 12.59 16.60
C TYR A 3 -9.89 11.75 15.35
N LEU A 4 -10.57 12.35 14.36
CA LEU A 4 -11.01 11.63 13.15
C LEU A 4 -9.82 11.25 12.26
N ILE A 5 -8.84 12.15 12.12
CA ILE A 5 -7.63 11.90 11.31
C ILE A 5 -6.80 10.75 11.90
N LEU A 6 -6.72 10.67 13.23
CA LEU A 6 -5.98 9.60 13.90
C LEU A 6 -6.68 8.24 13.78
N GLU A 7 -8.01 8.22 13.80
CA GLU A 7 -8.80 7.01 13.56
C GLU A 7 -8.64 6.52 12.12
N ASP A 8 -8.72 7.43 11.14
CA ASP A 8 -8.51 7.11 9.73
C ASP A 8 -7.09 6.58 9.48
N LEU A 9 -6.07 7.20 10.09
CA LEU A 9 -4.68 6.76 9.95
C LEU A 9 -4.46 5.37 10.57
N ARG A 10 -5.11 5.07 11.70
CA ARG A 10 -5.07 3.74 12.33
C ARG A 10 -5.71 2.68 11.44
N GLU A 11 -6.82 3.01 10.79
CA GLU A 11 -7.48 2.06 9.91
C GLU A 11 -6.62 1.77 8.67
N ILE A 12 -6.00 2.80 8.08
CA ILE A 12 -5.02 2.63 7.00
C ILE A 12 -3.85 1.75 7.44
N ASP A 13 -3.28 1.98 8.63
CA ASP A 13 -2.17 1.16 9.16
C ASP A 13 -2.59 -0.30 9.35
N ARG A 14 -3.78 -0.54 9.91
CA ARG A 14 -4.34 -1.89 10.10
C ARG A 14 -4.52 -2.63 8.77
N LEU A 15 -5.07 -1.95 7.77
CA LEU A 15 -5.30 -2.50 6.43
C LEU A 15 -3.99 -2.86 5.75
N LEU A 16 -3.02 -1.94 5.75
CA LEU A 16 -1.70 -2.18 5.16
C LEU A 16 -0.87 -3.19 5.95
N GLY A 17 -1.15 -3.37 7.24
CA GLY A 17 -0.52 -4.38 8.11
C GLY A 17 -0.75 -5.82 7.67
N THR A 18 -1.78 -6.09 6.85
CA THR A 18 -2.04 -7.41 6.25
C THR A 18 -1.08 -7.76 5.10
N LEU A 19 -0.36 -6.77 4.58
CA LEU A 19 0.56 -6.94 3.47
C LEU A 19 1.95 -7.37 3.96
N SER A 20 2.70 -8.05 3.09
CA SER A 20 4.14 -8.25 3.34
C SER A 20 4.88 -6.91 3.48
N LEU A 21 5.98 -6.88 4.23
CA LEU A 21 6.76 -5.66 4.43
C LEU A 21 7.15 -4.99 3.09
N LYS A 22 7.63 -5.78 2.11
CA LYS A 22 7.98 -5.27 0.77
C LYS A 22 6.76 -4.70 0.02
N ALA A 23 5.60 -5.32 0.18
CA ALA A 23 4.39 -4.85 -0.48
C ALA A 23 3.90 -3.51 0.10
N ARG A 24 3.90 -3.41 1.43
CA ARG A 24 3.59 -2.17 2.15
C ARG A 24 4.56 -1.05 1.78
N SER A 25 5.87 -1.33 1.80
CA SER A 25 6.89 -0.33 1.41
C SER A 25 6.71 0.12 -0.05
N ALA A 26 6.52 -0.81 -0.99
CA ALA A 26 6.29 -0.45 -2.40
C ALA A 26 5.07 0.46 -2.57
N PHE A 27 3.97 0.16 -1.88
CA PHE A 27 2.74 0.94 -1.92
C PHE A 27 2.95 2.36 -1.38
N LEU A 28 3.60 2.49 -0.22
CA LEU A 28 3.88 3.79 0.39
C LEU A 28 4.84 4.63 -0.46
N TYR A 29 5.92 4.04 -0.98
CA TYR A 29 6.84 4.74 -1.88
C TYR A 29 6.11 5.28 -3.12
N SER A 30 5.19 4.51 -3.70
CA SER A 30 4.44 4.96 -4.87
C SER A 30 3.38 6.03 -4.53
N ARG A 31 2.73 5.96 -3.37
CA ARG A 31 1.57 6.82 -3.03
C ARG A 31 1.93 8.08 -2.27
N LEU A 32 2.90 8.00 -1.35
CA LEU A 32 3.32 9.14 -0.53
C LEU A 32 4.53 9.84 -1.15
N ASP A 33 5.51 9.08 -1.61
CA ASP A 33 6.75 9.64 -2.13
C ASP A 33 6.73 9.87 -3.66
N GLY A 34 5.70 9.36 -4.37
CA GLY A 34 5.60 9.46 -5.82
C GLY A 34 6.69 8.70 -6.59
N MET A 35 7.38 7.77 -5.93
CA MET A 35 8.54 7.09 -6.48
C MET A 35 8.18 6.25 -7.72
N PRO A 36 8.95 6.33 -8.83
CA PRO A 36 8.74 5.50 -10.01
C PRO A 36 8.92 4.00 -9.71
N HIS A 37 8.15 3.14 -10.40
CA HIS A 37 8.20 1.69 -10.15
C HIS A 37 9.58 1.06 -10.37
N ALA A 38 10.40 1.63 -11.25
CA ALA A 38 11.77 1.16 -11.50
C ALA A 38 12.68 1.42 -10.29
N GLU A 39 12.59 2.61 -9.69
CA GLU A 39 13.35 2.96 -8.49
C GLU A 39 12.90 2.16 -7.27
N ILE A 40 11.58 1.94 -7.13
CA ILE A 40 11.05 1.04 -6.09
C ILE A 40 11.60 -0.38 -6.25
N ALA A 41 11.68 -0.88 -7.49
CA ALA A 41 12.15 -2.22 -7.79
C ALA A 41 13.61 -2.39 -7.37
N GLU A 42 14.46 -1.42 -7.73
CA GLU A 42 15.86 -1.36 -7.30
C GLU A 42 15.97 -1.30 -5.77
N ARG A 43 15.27 -0.35 -5.13
CA ARG A 43 15.31 -0.15 -3.68
C ARG A 43 14.88 -1.39 -2.87
N LEU A 44 13.93 -2.16 -3.38
CA LEU A 44 13.41 -3.36 -2.71
C LEU A 44 14.12 -4.66 -3.13
N GLY A 45 15.04 -4.59 -4.09
CA GLY A 45 15.73 -5.75 -4.66
C GLY A 45 14.73 -6.73 -5.30
N VAL A 46 13.78 -6.23 -6.09
CA VAL A 46 12.77 -7.03 -6.80
C VAL A 46 12.61 -6.54 -8.23
N SER A 47 11.82 -7.25 -9.05
CA SER A 47 11.52 -6.82 -10.42
C SER A 47 10.38 -5.80 -10.47
N VAL A 48 10.35 -4.95 -11.50
CA VAL A 48 9.24 -4.00 -11.73
C VAL A 48 7.86 -4.70 -11.81
N PRO A 49 7.70 -5.87 -12.47
CA PRO A 49 6.46 -6.63 -12.38
C PRO A 49 6.06 -6.99 -10.95
N ARG A 50 7.03 -7.33 -10.09
CA ARG A 50 6.77 -7.63 -8.68
C ARG A 50 6.31 -6.39 -7.92
N VAL A 51 6.89 -5.22 -8.21
CA VAL A 51 6.39 -3.93 -7.69
C VAL A 51 4.93 -3.72 -8.08
N ARG A 52 4.56 -3.91 -9.36
CA ARG A 52 3.15 -3.78 -9.79
C ARG A 52 2.21 -4.73 -9.05
N GLN A 53 2.63 -5.98 -8.80
CA GLN A 53 1.86 -6.93 -8.00
C GLN A 53 1.67 -6.44 -6.56
N TYR A 54 2.72 -5.88 -5.94
CA TYR A 54 2.63 -5.28 -4.61
C TYR A 54 1.68 -4.09 -4.57
N LEU A 55 1.74 -3.21 -5.57
CA LEU A 55 0.81 -2.07 -5.66
C LEU A 55 -0.64 -2.53 -5.82
N ALA A 56 -0.89 -3.57 -6.61
CA ALA A 56 -2.21 -4.16 -6.76
C ALA A 56 -2.74 -4.75 -5.44
N GLN A 57 -1.88 -5.38 -4.63
CA GLN A 57 -2.25 -5.86 -3.30
C GLN A 57 -2.64 -4.71 -2.37
N GLY A 58 -1.86 -3.62 -2.34
CA GLY A 58 -2.20 -2.43 -1.55
C GLY A 58 -3.51 -1.77 -1.99
N LEU A 59 -3.72 -1.61 -3.30
CA LEU A 59 -4.97 -1.07 -3.84
C LEU A 59 -6.17 -1.96 -3.51
N ARG A 60 -6.02 -3.29 -3.52
CA ARG A 60 -7.06 -4.21 -3.08
C ARG A 60 -7.42 -3.98 -1.60
N GLN A 61 -6.45 -3.76 -0.72
CA GLN A 61 -6.74 -3.45 0.69
C GLN A 61 -7.52 -2.14 0.83
N CYS A 62 -7.14 -1.10 0.08
CA CYS A 62 -7.93 0.14 0.04
C CYS A 62 -9.35 -0.08 -0.49
N TYR A 63 -9.52 -0.92 -1.51
CA TYR A 63 -10.84 -1.26 -2.03
C TYR A 63 -11.70 -1.96 -0.98
N ILE A 64 -11.15 -2.97 -0.29
CA ILE A 64 -11.86 -3.72 0.76
C ILE A 64 -12.27 -2.79 1.90
N ALA A 65 -11.41 -1.84 2.27
CA ALA A 65 -11.73 -0.85 3.29
C ALA A 65 -12.92 0.05 2.94
N LEU A 66 -12.99 0.48 1.68
CA LEU A 66 -14.00 1.41 1.21
C LEU A 66 -15.32 0.73 0.83
N TYR A 67 -15.25 -0.50 0.32
CA TYR A 67 -16.40 -1.17 -0.34
C TYR A 67 -16.71 -2.57 0.20
N GLY A 68 -15.88 -3.11 1.09
CA GLY A 68 -15.96 -4.49 1.55
C GLY A 68 -15.29 -5.50 0.59
N GLU A 69 -15.26 -6.76 1.00
CA GLU A 69 -14.67 -7.85 0.20
C GLU A 69 -15.48 -8.07 -1.09
N PRO A 70 -14.83 -8.06 -2.28
CA PRO A 70 -15.49 -8.46 -3.52
C PRO A 70 -15.89 -9.94 -3.44
N ARG A 71 -17.16 -10.22 -3.73
CA ARG A 71 -17.73 -11.58 -3.79
C ARG A 71 -17.19 -12.39 -4.96
#